data_AF-A0A520QQY7-F1
#
_entry.id   AF-A0A520QQY7-F1
#
_cell.length_a   1.000
_cell.length_b   1.000
_cell.length_c   1.000
_cell.angle_alpha   90.00
_cell.angle_beta   90.00
_cell.angle_gamma   90.00
#
_symmetry.space_group_name_H-M   'P 1'
#
loop_
_entity.id
_entity.type
_entity.pdbx_description
1 polymer ?
#
loop_
_entity_poly.entity_id
_entity_poly.type
_entity_poly.pdbx_seq_one_letter_code
_entity_poly.pdbx_strand_id
1 'polypeptide(L)'
;MVRPWESADDEALVEGCLEGDEEAWAALAGRHGSFVRATIVRLLDAPDAEDPDPLLERVWGSLRRPDGPLRRWSGGCQLRSFLGLFARQVARQGAASDPGTALAAATTPNGLYLDDLGISGPLLRVEGILGKLPPNVASLVRMRVRGLSRGDMAATLGRSPATVLANLERIASRLASEDDPELSSRCYRVLLDAADIPERVDLALRSEQDPDVARVRSAVDVTWRAVGERALGRSAPRGDGCLEDHAMAGFVDGTLRGAGRARAEGHVGTCARCIDEAAALVLDLRVQSCLRDAAGLDDRVAVAAACVATLRFGAAARLIERARQRGADGALVAALERLAQAGQLLDGGHATRGRGSQVVATRVPSHEEAPLVAFEALVRGDPRGAVRAIDDRMALQGLGARLRLLAAATSDLEQAREMAETWLDSPRIDPSRTLDARAVLALPPGRALPREILAERLRDVLPEAVRFVVSRARS
;
A
#
# COMPACT_ATOMS: atom_id res chain seq x y z
N MET A 1 31.01 -22.79 11.70
CA MET A 1 30.96 -21.94 12.90
C MET A 1 29.68 -21.14 12.79
N VAL A 2 28.70 -21.37 13.69
CA VAL A 2 27.49 -20.55 13.75
C VAL A 2 27.88 -19.23 14.40
N ARG A 3 27.65 -18.09 13.75
CA ARG A 3 27.95 -16.79 14.35
C ARG A 3 27.01 -16.61 15.56
N PRO A 4 27.52 -16.28 16.76
CA PRO A 4 26.72 -16.30 18.00
C PRO A 4 25.45 -15.45 17.92
N TRP A 5 25.48 -14.37 17.15
CA TRP A 5 24.38 -13.42 17.00
C TRP A 5 23.30 -13.83 15.97
N GLU A 6 23.54 -14.83 15.12
CA GLU A 6 22.54 -15.24 14.10
C GLU A 6 21.28 -15.83 14.74
N SER A 7 21.45 -16.53 15.87
CA SER A 7 20.37 -17.18 16.63
C SER A 7 19.92 -16.40 17.86
N ALA A 8 20.59 -15.30 18.20
CA ALA A 8 20.22 -14.45 19.35
C ALA A 8 18.87 -13.78 19.10
N ASP A 9 18.06 -13.65 20.16
CA ASP A 9 16.87 -12.82 20.12
C ASP A 9 17.24 -11.32 20.04
N ASP A 10 16.23 -10.48 19.83
CA ASP A 10 16.44 -9.04 19.64
C ASP A 10 16.96 -8.37 20.93
N GLU A 11 16.70 -8.93 22.13
CA GLU A 11 17.19 -8.39 23.40
C GLU A 11 18.69 -8.61 23.55
N ALA A 12 19.14 -9.87 23.45
CA ALA A 12 20.56 -10.20 23.50
C ALA A 12 21.35 -9.51 22.38
N LEU A 13 20.78 -9.41 21.18
CA LEU A 13 21.40 -8.70 20.06
C LEU A 13 21.64 -7.22 20.36
N VAL A 14 20.67 -6.54 20.99
CA VAL A 14 20.82 -5.14 21.38
C VAL A 14 21.83 -4.98 22.51
N GLU A 15 21.83 -5.86 23.51
CA GLU A 15 22.85 -5.84 24.57
C GLU A 15 24.27 -5.92 24.00
N GLY A 16 24.54 -6.87 23.10
CA GLY A 16 25.83 -6.97 22.40
C GLY A 16 26.19 -5.70 21.61
N CYS A 17 25.22 -5.08 20.93
CA CYS A 17 25.45 -3.80 20.27
C CYS A 17 25.82 -2.67 21.24
N LEU A 18 25.20 -2.62 22.43
CA LEU A 18 25.44 -1.60 23.44
C LEU A 18 26.78 -1.80 24.18
N GLU A 19 27.27 -3.04 24.24
CA GLU A 19 28.62 -3.39 24.71
C GLU A 19 29.71 -3.09 23.68
N GLY A 20 29.33 -2.78 22.43
CA GLY A 20 30.25 -2.39 21.36
C GLY A 20 30.72 -3.55 20.47
N ASP A 21 30.01 -4.69 20.48
CA ASP A 21 30.33 -5.81 19.59
C ASP A 21 29.94 -5.49 18.12
N GLU A 22 30.94 -5.40 17.25
CA GLU A 22 30.75 -5.13 15.81
C GLU A 22 30.02 -6.28 15.08
N GLU A 23 30.17 -7.53 15.53
CA GLU A 23 29.41 -8.65 14.96
C GLU A 23 27.93 -8.55 15.32
N ALA A 24 27.60 -8.10 16.53
CA ALA A 24 26.22 -7.83 16.93
C ALA A 24 25.62 -6.71 16.07
N TRP A 25 26.37 -5.62 15.83
CA TRP A 25 25.92 -4.56 14.92
C TRP A 25 25.71 -5.04 13.48
N ALA A 26 26.61 -5.89 12.97
CA ALA A 26 26.46 -6.48 11.65
C ALA A 26 25.22 -7.39 11.58
N ALA A 27 24.94 -8.17 12.62
CA ALA A 27 23.74 -8.99 12.71
C ALA A 27 22.45 -8.15 12.81
N LEU A 28 22.46 -7.06 13.58
CA LEU A 28 21.35 -6.10 13.66
C LEU A 28 21.05 -5.45 12.30
N ALA A 29 22.10 -4.96 11.62
CA ALA A 29 21.99 -4.40 10.28
C ALA A 29 21.52 -5.44 9.26
N GLY A 30 22.01 -6.68 9.34
CA GLY A 30 21.56 -7.79 8.48
C GLY A 30 20.08 -8.15 8.70
N ARG A 31 19.60 -8.15 9.94
CA ARG A 31 18.23 -8.54 10.30
C ARG A 31 17.19 -7.46 10.02
N HIS A 32 17.53 -6.18 10.25
CA HIS A 32 16.58 -5.07 10.17
C HIS A 32 16.91 -4.04 9.07
N GLY A 33 18.05 -4.16 8.38
CA GLY A 33 18.51 -3.27 7.31
C GLY A 33 17.46 -2.99 6.24
N SER A 34 16.92 -4.05 5.64
CA SER A 34 15.93 -3.93 4.58
C SER A 34 14.63 -3.28 5.04
N PHE A 35 14.23 -3.51 6.29
CA PHE A 35 13.04 -2.89 6.85
C PHE A 35 13.25 -1.38 7.08
N VAL A 36 14.39 -0.99 7.62
CA VAL A 36 14.76 0.42 7.81
C VAL A 36 14.88 1.13 6.46
N ARG A 37 15.52 0.50 5.47
CA ARG A 37 15.60 1.02 4.08
C ARG A 37 14.21 1.19 3.47
N ALA A 38 13.36 0.17 3.55
CA ALA A 38 11.99 0.27 3.04
C ALA A 38 11.21 1.41 3.69
N THR A 39 11.37 1.61 5.00
CA THR A 39 10.72 2.70 5.73
C THR A 39 11.16 4.08 5.21
N ILE A 40 12.47 4.28 4.99
CA ILE A 40 13.01 5.54 4.45
C ILE A 40 12.56 5.75 3.00
N VAL A 41 12.67 4.73 2.15
CA VAL A 41 12.27 4.79 0.74
C VAL A 41 10.80 5.16 0.60
N ARG A 42 9.92 4.57 1.42
CA ARG A 42 8.48 4.85 1.41
C ARG A 42 8.13 6.25 1.92
N LEU A 43 8.97 6.84 2.76
CA LEU A 43 8.83 8.23 3.16
C LEU A 43 9.27 9.16 2.03
N LEU A 44 10.35 8.82 1.32
CA LEU A 44 10.92 9.57 0.22
C LEU A 44 10.30 9.21 -1.15
N ASP A 45 9.01 8.88 -1.23
CA ASP A 45 8.43 8.33 -2.47
C ASP A 45 8.31 9.35 -3.63
N ALA A 46 8.80 10.58 -3.46
CA ALA A 46 8.76 11.61 -4.50
C ALA A 46 9.58 11.26 -5.77
N PRO A 47 9.19 11.79 -6.94
CA PRO A 47 9.85 11.55 -8.22
C PRO A 47 11.34 11.89 -8.18
N ASP A 48 11.66 13.00 -7.52
CA ASP A 48 13.01 13.57 -7.42
C ASP A 48 13.73 13.23 -6.10
N ALA A 49 13.24 12.20 -5.40
CA ALA A 49 13.80 11.84 -4.11
C ALA A 49 15.27 11.42 -4.19
N GLU A 50 16.07 11.96 -3.26
CA GLU A 50 17.49 11.66 -3.11
C GLU A 50 17.77 10.16 -2.84
N ASP A 51 19.04 9.80 -2.89
CA ASP A 51 19.48 8.47 -2.47
C ASP A 51 19.12 8.21 -0.99
N PRO A 52 18.44 7.10 -0.62
CA PRO A 52 18.19 6.80 0.79
C PRO A 52 19.47 6.42 1.55
N ASP A 53 20.57 6.09 0.86
CA ASP A 53 21.83 5.65 1.48
C ASP A 53 22.39 6.67 2.50
N PRO A 54 22.52 7.98 2.19
CA PRO A 54 22.89 9.00 3.18
C PRO A 54 22.00 9.08 4.43
N LEU A 55 20.68 8.87 4.29
CA LEU A 55 19.78 8.84 5.46
C LEU A 55 19.93 7.56 6.26
N LEU A 56 20.17 6.43 5.59
CA LEU A 56 20.46 5.16 6.24
C LEU A 56 21.74 5.25 7.09
N GLU A 57 22.79 5.84 6.53
CA GLU A 57 24.04 6.09 7.28
C GLU A 57 23.79 6.96 8.51
N ARG A 58 22.95 8.01 8.40
CA ARG A 58 22.55 8.82 9.55
C ARG A 58 21.75 8.02 10.59
N VAL A 59 20.85 7.13 10.17
CA VAL A 59 20.09 6.26 11.09
C VAL A 59 21.04 5.34 11.85
N TRP A 60 21.87 4.57 11.14
CA TRP A 60 22.80 3.63 11.76
C TRP A 60 23.86 4.35 12.62
N GLY A 61 24.40 5.46 12.12
CA GLY A 61 25.35 6.29 12.87
C GLY A 61 24.75 6.89 14.14
N SER A 62 23.46 7.25 14.13
CA SER A 62 22.77 7.75 15.32
C SER A 62 22.47 6.63 16.33
N LEU A 63 22.12 5.44 15.86
CA LEU A 63 21.91 4.27 16.72
C LEU A 63 23.20 3.88 17.47
N ARG A 64 24.35 3.97 16.79
CA ARG A 64 25.68 3.62 17.34
C ARG A 64 26.24 4.61 18.36
N ARG A 65 25.62 5.80 18.54
CA ARG A 65 26.15 6.79 19.49
C ARG A 65 26.08 6.25 20.93
N PRO A 66 27.04 6.63 21.80
CA PRO A 66 27.01 6.22 23.21
C PRO A 66 25.73 6.63 23.95
N ASP A 67 25.10 7.74 23.58
CA ASP A 67 23.81 8.24 24.08
C ASP A 67 22.66 7.99 23.09
N GLY A 68 22.87 7.06 22.16
CA GLY A 68 22.00 6.77 21.05
C GLY A 68 20.61 6.22 21.46
N PRO A 69 19.63 6.30 20.55
CA PRO A 69 18.25 5.94 20.84
C PRO A 69 18.07 4.43 21.09
N LEU A 70 18.99 3.57 20.63
CA LEU A 70 18.92 2.13 20.88
C LEU A 70 18.87 1.79 22.37
N ARG A 71 19.54 2.59 23.23
CA ARG A 71 19.50 2.44 24.70
C ARG A 71 18.12 2.68 25.33
N ARG A 72 17.22 3.35 24.61
CA ARG A 72 15.86 3.62 25.08
C ARG A 72 14.91 2.47 24.78
N TRP A 73 15.33 1.51 23.97
CA TRP A 73 14.56 0.31 23.72
C TRP A 73 14.80 -0.68 24.87
N SER A 74 13.71 -1.13 25.48
CA SER A 74 13.72 -1.92 26.73
C SER A 74 12.88 -3.20 26.63
N GLY A 75 12.72 -3.76 25.43
CA GLY A 75 11.90 -4.96 25.19
C GLY A 75 10.38 -4.73 25.23
N GLY A 76 9.90 -3.53 25.61
CA GLY A 76 8.47 -3.21 25.69
C GLY A 76 7.73 -3.10 24.35
N CYS A 77 8.44 -3.26 23.22
CA CYS A 77 7.89 -3.33 21.88
C CYS A 77 8.84 -4.11 20.96
N GLN A 78 8.38 -4.54 19.79
CA GLN A 78 9.25 -5.22 18.83
C GLN A 78 10.32 -4.25 18.31
N LEU A 79 11.58 -4.69 18.26
CA LEU A 79 12.71 -3.85 17.86
C LEU A 79 12.50 -3.22 16.47
N ARG A 80 11.95 -3.99 15.52
CA ARG A 80 11.58 -3.48 14.19
C ARG A 80 10.65 -2.26 14.24
N SER A 81 9.64 -2.27 15.10
CA SER A 81 8.65 -1.19 15.21
C SER A 81 9.31 0.07 15.73
N PHE A 82 10.17 -0.08 16.74
CA PHE A 82 11.00 0.99 17.27
C PHE A 82 11.92 1.57 16.20
N LEU A 83 12.66 0.71 15.47
CA LEU A 83 13.56 1.13 14.40
C LEU A 83 12.81 1.85 13.26
N GLY A 84 11.58 1.43 12.93
CA GLY A 84 10.74 2.10 11.93
C GLY A 84 10.37 3.52 12.32
N LEU A 85 9.92 3.74 13.56
CA LEU A 85 9.62 5.09 14.07
C LEU A 85 10.88 5.96 14.11
N PHE A 86 12.00 5.40 14.58
CA PHE A 86 13.25 6.12 14.64
C PHE A 86 13.76 6.52 13.25
N ALA A 87 13.72 5.60 12.28
CA ALA A 87 14.11 5.88 10.90
C ALA A 87 13.29 7.02 10.29
N ARG A 88 11.96 7.04 10.54
CA ARG A 88 11.08 8.15 10.15
C ARG A 88 11.46 9.46 10.81
N GLN A 89 11.79 9.44 12.10
CA GLN A 89 12.22 10.64 12.81
C GLN A 89 13.50 11.22 12.19
N VAL A 90 14.52 10.39 11.96
CA VAL A 90 15.78 10.82 11.34
C VAL A 90 15.54 11.39 9.95
N ALA A 91 14.73 10.70 9.14
CA ALA A 91 14.43 11.16 7.79
C ALA A 91 13.64 12.49 7.78
N ARG A 92 12.72 12.71 8.72
CA ARG A 92 12.01 13.99 8.88
C ARG A 92 12.92 15.13 9.35
N GLN A 93 13.87 14.85 10.23
CA GLN A 93 14.86 15.84 10.66
C GLN A 93 15.85 16.17 9.54
N GLY A 94 16.21 15.17 8.72
CA GLY A 94 16.94 15.36 7.48
C GLY A 94 16.18 16.25 6.51
N ALA A 95 14.88 15.99 6.30
CA ALA A 95 13.98 16.83 5.51
C ALA A 95 13.93 18.28 6.00
N ALA A 96 13.82 18.51 7.32
CA ALA A 96 13.80 19.88 7.86
C ALA A 96 15.12 20.65 7.62
N SER A 97 16.23 19.95 7.39
CA SER A 97 17.57 20.52 7.21
C SER A 97 17.98 20.67 5.75
N ASP A 98 17.26 20.02 4.82
CA ASP A 98 17.49 20.05 3.38
C ASP A 98 16.16 20.22 2.62
N PRO A 99 15.96 21.34 1.90
CA PRO A 99 14.75 21.58 1.11
C PRO A 99 14.42 20.47 0.10
N GLY A 100 15.43 19.78 -0.46
CA GLY A 100 15.23 18.65 -1.39
C GLY A 100 14.58 17.45 -0.70
N THR A 101 15.12 17.07 0.46
CA THR A 101 14.55 16.02 1.31
C THR A 101 13.18 16.42 1.90
N ALA A 102 12.93 17.70 2.21
CA ALA A 102 11.60 18.19 2.61
C ALA A 102 10.55 18.04 1.51
N LEU A 103 10.91 18.37 0.27
CA LEU A 103 10.05 18.17 -0.89
C LEU A 103 9.80 16.68 -1.16
N ALA A 104 10.82 15.84 -0.93
CA ALA A 104 10.72 14.39 -1.13
C ALA A 104 9.95 13.64 -0.03
N ALA A 105 10.01 14.12 1.21
CA ALA A 105 9.30 13.57 2.38
C ALA A 105 7.87 14.12 2.53
N ALA A 106 7.52 15.19 1.81
CA ALA A 106 6.13 15.56 1.59
C ALA A 106 5.48 14.43 0.79
N THR A 107 4.33 13.92 1.24
CA THR A 107 3.54 12.97 0.46
C THR A 107 3.35 13.56 -0.93
N THR A 108 3.94 12.91 -1.93
CA THR A 108 4.01 13.40 -3.30
C THR A 108 2.59 13.72 -3.79
N PRO A 109 2.33 14.96 -4.23
CA PRO A 109 1.10 15.28 -4.93
C PRO A 109 1.05 14.45 -6.20
N ASN A 110 -0.05 13.73 -6.43
CA ASN A 110 -0.27 13.09 -7.71
C ASN A 110 -0.74 14.17 -8.69
N GLY A 111 0.20 14.89 -9.28
CA GLY A 111 -0.01 15.82 -10.39
C GLY A 111 -1.02 16.94 -10.10
N LEU A 112 -0.51 18.16 -9.86
CA LEU A 112 -1.34 19.37 -9.97
C LEU A 112 -1.80 19.50 -11.42
N TYR A 113 -3.03 19.11 -11.71
CA TYR A 113 -3.67 19.40 -12.99
C TYR A 113 -4.18 20.85 -12.95
N LEU A 114 -4.05 21.57 -14.07
CA LEU A 114 -4.47 22.95 -14.26
C LEU A 114 -5.99 23.22 -14.04
N ASP A 115 -6.78 22.20 -13.72
CA ASP A 115 -8.22 22.29 -13.40
C ASP A 115 -8.51 22.79 -11.96
N ASP A 116 -7.47 23.02 -11.13
CA ASP A 116 -7.59 23.42 -9.72
C ASP A 116 -8.30 24.76 -9.45
N LEU A 117 -8.48 25.61 -10.47
CA LEU A 117 -9.13 26.92 -10.31
C LEU A 117 -10.64 26.80 -10.03
N GLY A 118 -11.30 25.70 -10.44
CA GLY A 118 -12.73 25.46 -10.17
C GLY A 118 -13.05 24.76 -8.84
N ILE A 119 -12.03 24.30 -8.11
CA ILE A 119 -12.16 23.32 -7.01
C ILE A 119 -12.21 23.98 -5.63
N SER A 120 -11.85 25.26 -5.55
CA SER A 120 -11.77 26.01 -4.28
C SER A 120 -13.07 25.92 -3.47
N GLY A 121 -14.24 25.96 -4.10
CA GLY A 121 -15.54 25.86 -3.42
C GLY A 121 -15.79 24.49 -2.75
N PRO A 122 -15.87 23.39 -3.52
CA PRO A 122 -16.06 22.05 -2.97
C PRO A 122 -15.00 21.65 -1.94
N LEU A 123 -13.73 22.01 -2.17
CA LEU A 123 -12.64 21.76 -1.24
C LEU A 123 -12.86 22.47 0.09
N LEU A 124 -13.08 23.79 0.09
CA LEU A 124 -13.29 24.56 1.32
C LEU A 124 -14.51 24.05 2.11
N ARG A 125 -15.57 23.62 1.42
CA ARG A 125 -16.74 22.99 2.06
C ARG A 125 -16.34 21.70 2.78
N VAL A 126 -15.65 20.79 2.08
CA VAL A 126 -15.21 19.52 2.66
C VAL A 126 -14.25 19.75 3.82
N GLU A 127 -13.26 20.63 3.68
CA GLU A 127 -12.35 21.02 4.76
C GLU A 127 -13.11 21.55 5.98
N GLY A 128 -14.11 22.42 5.75
CA GLY A 128 -14.98 22.96 6.80
C GLY A 128 -15.80 21.89 7.52
N ILE A 129 -16.28 20.86 6.80
CA ILE A 129 -16.99 19.72 7.39
C ILE A 129 -16.02 18.86 8.21
N LEU A 130 -14.85 18.54 7.65
CA LEU A 130 -13.83 17.73 8.30
C LEU A 130 -13.30 18.39 9.58
N GLY A 131 -13.12 19.72 9.58
CA GLY A 131 -12.69 20.49 10.75
C GLY A 131 -13.70 20.49 11.90
N LYS A 132 -14.98 20.18 11.63
CA LYS A 132 -16.05 20.09 12.63
C LYS A 132 -16.31 18.65 13.10
N LEU A 133 -15.61 17.66 12.55
CA LEU A 133 -15.79 16.28 12.98
C LEU A 133 -15.28 16.07 14.40
N PRO A 134 -15.99 15.28 15.22
CA PRO A 134 -15.45 14.80 16.49
C PRO A 134 -14.09 14.10 16.29
N PRO A 135 -13.10 14.27 17.19
CA PRO A 135 -11.76 13.72 16.99
C PRO A 135 -11.72 12.21 16.70
N ASN A 136 -12.60 11.45 17.36
CA ASN A 136 -12.75 10.00 17.21
C ASN A 136 -13.31 9.55 15.85
N VAL A 137 -13.90 10.47 15.08
CA VAL A 137 -14.41 10.27 13.72
C VAL A 137 -13.43 10.85 12.70
N ALA A 138 -12.87 12.02 12.97
CA ALA A 138 -11.81 12.64 12.17
C ALA A 138 -10.58 11.71 12.02
N SER A 139 -10.29 10.89 13.05
CA SER A 139 -9.22 9.90 13.00
C SER A 139 -9.40 8.84 11.91
N LEU A 140 -10.64 8.44 11.60
CA LEU A 140 -10.94 7.51 10.51
C LEU A 140 -10.63 8.13 9.15
N VAL A 141 -11.00 9.40 8.95
CA VAL A 141 -10.69 10.16 7.73
C VAL A 141 -9.18 10.28 7.54
N ARG A 142 -8.45 10.64 8.61
CA ARG A 142 -6.98 10.73 8.57
C ARG A 142 -6.32 9.40 8.21
N MET A 143 -6.70 8.31 8.88
CA MET A 143 -6.18 6.97 8.55
C MET A 143 -6.49 6.56 7.11
N ARG A 144 -7.71 6.86 6.64
CA ARG A 144 -8.11 6.54 5.27
C ARG A 144 -7.32 7.33 4.23
N VAL A 145 -7.09 8.62 4.45
CA VAL A 145 -6.22 9.46 3.60
C VAL A 145 -4.79 8.94 3.56
N ARG A 146 -4.29 8.36 4.67
CA ARG A 146 -2.98 7.69 4.71
C ARG A 146 -2.96 6.34 3.99
N GLY A 147 -4.12 5.81 3.58
CA GLY A 147 -4.23 4.57 2.81
C GLY A 147 -4.55 3.32 3.65
N LEU A 148 -4.99 3.48 4.90
CA LEU A 148 -5.50 2.35 5.68
C LEU A 148 -6.87 1.91 5.16
N SER A 149 -7.07 0.61 5.08
CA SER A 149 -8.37 -0.01 4.81
C SER A 149 -9.27 0.08 6.04
N ARG A 150 -10.56 -0.18 5.85
CA ARG A 150 -11.53 -0.37 6.94
C ARG A 150 -11.06 -1.40 7.96
N GLY A 151 -10.45 -2.50 7.50
CA GLY A 151 -9.90 -3.54 8.37
C GLY A 151 -8.76 -3.04 9.25
N ASP A 152 -7.83 -2.26 8.67
CA ASP A 152 -6.71 -1.69 9.44
C ASP A 152 -7.18 -0.66 10.45
N MET A 153 -8.15 0.19 10.06
CA MET A 153 -8.72 1.18 10.96
C MET A 153 -9.38 0.51 12.17
N ALA A 154 -10.13 -0.58 11.94
CA ALA A 154 -10.76 -1.38 12.99
C ALA A 154 -9.72 -2.00 13.93
N ALA A 155 -8.70 -2.66 13.36
CA ALA A 155 -7.62 -3.27 14.13
C ALA A 155 -6.79 -2.25 14.93
N THR A 156 -6.43 -1.12 14.30
CA THR A 156 -5.62 -0.06 14.92
C THR A 156 -6.35 0.54 16.12
N LEU A 157 -7.63 0.88 15.95
CA LEU A 157 -8.43 1.54 16.99
C LEU A 157 -9.11 0.59 17.99
N GLY A 158 -8.94 -0.73 17.86
CA GLY A 158 -9.64 -1.70 18.71
C GLY A 158 -11.17 -1.65 18.56
N ARG A 159 -11.68 -1.27 17.38
CA ARG A 159 -13.13 -1.14 17.10
C ARG A 159 -13.61 -2.29 16.24
N SER A 160 -14.90 -2.63 16.34
CA SER A 160 -15.48 -3.62 15.43
C SER A 160 -15.53 -3.07 13.99
N PRO A 161 -15.32 -3.92 12.95
CA PRO A 161 -15.42 -3.50 11.55
C PRO A 161 -16.77 -2.85 11.20
N ALA A 162 -17.86 -3.34 11.80
CA ALA A 162 -19.20 -2.79 11.63
C ALA A 162 -19.33 -1.35 12.17
N THR A 163 -18.68 -1.06 13.32
CA THR A 163 -18.67 0.30 13.89
C THR A 163 -17.89 1.26 13.01
N VAL A 164 -16.75 0.81 12.46
CA VAL A 164 -15.95 1.62 11.52
C VAL A 164 -16.76 1.91 10.26
N LEU A 165 -17.39 0.88 9.68
CA LEU A 165 -18.28 1.01 8.50
C LEU A 165 -19.36 2.07 8.73
N ALA A 166 -20.16 1.93 9.80
CA ALA A 166 -21.25 2.86 10.10
C ALA A 166 -20.79 4.31 10.37
N ASN A 167 -19.54 4.51 10.81
CA ASN A 167 -18.97 5.86 10.90
C ASN A 167 -18.56 6.38 9.53
N LEU A 168 -17.91 5.58 8.68
CA LEU A 168 -17.49 5.98 7.34
C LEU A 168 -18.69 6.29 6.43
N GLU A 169 -19.78 5.53 6.51
CA GLU A 169 -21.04 5.81 5.80
C GLU A 169 -21.63 7.17 6.23
N ARG A 170 -21.69 7.43 7.54
CA ARG A 170 -22.15 8.73 8.06
C ARG A 170 -21.24 9.89 7.64
N ILE A 171 -19.93 9.68 7.56
CA ILE A 171 -19.01 10.67 7.03
C ILE A 171 -19.31 10.92 5.55
N ALA A 172 -19.47 9.87 4.74
CA ALA A 172 -19.77 9.99 3.31
C ALA A 172 -21.04 10.83 3.07
N SER A 173 -22.11 10.57 3.83
CA SER A 173 -23.36 11.36 3.72
C SER A 173 -23.18 12.81 4.16
N ARG A 174 -22.28 13.10 5.11
CA ARG A 174 -21.96 14.47 5.52
C ARG A 174 -21.11 15.23 4.48
N LEU A 175 -20.26 14.52 3.75
CA LEU A 175 -19.38 15.10 2.72
C LEU A 175 -20.10 15.38 1.39
N ALA A 176 -21.24 14.72 1.19
CA ALA A 176 -22.04 14.78 -0.02
C ALA A 176 -22.39 16.23 -0.43
N SER A 177 -22.42 16.49 -1.74
CA SER A 177 -22.88 17.78 -2.28
C SER A 177 -24.37 18.00 -2.05
N GLU A 178 -24.79 19.26 -1.97
CA GLU A 178 -26.21 19.62 -1.89
C GLU A 178 -26.94 19.41 -3.22
N ASP A 179 -26.23 19.54 -4.34
CA ASP A 179 -26.81 19.42 -5.70
C ASP A 179 -27.24 17.99 -6.05
N ASP A 180 -26.46 16.99 -5.61
CA ASP A 180 -26.77 15.57 -5.77
C ASP A 180 -26.25 14.78 -4.56
N PRO A 181 -27.03 14.78 -3.46
CA PRO A 181 -26.57 14.22 -2.18
C PRO A 181 -26.43 12.70 -2.22
N GLU A 182 -27.31 12.01 -2.96
CA GLU A 182 -27.29 10.55 -3.03
C GLU A 182 -26.07 10.06 -3.82
N LEU A 183 -25.86 10.59 -5.03
CA LEU A 183 -24.75 10.17 -5.87
C LEU A 183 -23.40 10.58 -5.25
N SER A 184 -23.30 11.81 -4.74
CA SER A 184 -22.08 12.28 -4.09
C SER A 184 -21.75 11.44 -2.86
N SER A 185 -22.74 11.07 -2.04
CA SER A 185 -22.53 10.17 -0.91
C SER A 185 -22.05 8.78 -1.34
N ARG A 186 -22.53 8.23 -2.46
CA ARG A 186 -22.04 6.96 -3.01
C ARG A 186 -20.58 7.05 -3.44
N CYS A 187 -20.19 8.12 -4.14
CA CYS A 187 -18.80 8.36 -4.53
C CYS A 187 -17.88 8.43 -3.29
N TYR A 188 -18.26 9.17 -2.25
CA TYR A 188 -17.49 9.21 -1.01
C TYR A 188 -17.43 7.87 -0.27
N ARG A 189 -18.49 7.05 -0.31
CA ARG A 189 -18.45 5.70 0.28
C ARG A 189 -17.39 4.82 -0.37
N VAL A 190 -17.23 4.88 -1.69
CA VAL A 190 -16.16 4.16 -2.40
C VAL A 190 -14.78 4.66 -1.95
N LEU A 191 -14.58 5.98 -1.94
CA LEU A 191 -13.31 6.58 -1.51
C LEU A 191 -12.99 6.27 -0.05
N LEU A 192 -13.97 6.24 0.83
CA LEU A 192 -13.81 5.99 2.26
C LEU A 192 -13.66 4.51 2.63
N ASP A 193 -13.75 3.59 1.65
CA ASP A 193 -13.79 2.14 1.88
C ASP A 193 -15.02 1.69 2.70
N ALA A 194 -16.16 2.35 2.46
CA ALA A 194 -17.46 2.04 3.04
C ALA A 194 -18.41 1.35 2.05
N ALA A 195 -18.17 1.45 0.74
CA ALA A 195 -18.96 0.76 -0.27
C ALA A 195 -18.58 -0.72 -0.35
N ASP A 196 -19.59 -1.59 -0.42
CA ASP A 196 -19.40 -3.00 -0.72
C ASP A 196 -19.10 -3.24 -2.22
N ILE A 197 -18.80 -4.49 -2.58
CA ILE A 197 -18.43 -4.84 -3.95
C ILE A 197 -19.58 -4.55 -4.95
N PRO A 198 -20.83 -4.96 -4.68
CA PRO A 198 -21.95 -4.62 -5.56
C PRO A 198 -22.11 -3.11 -5.78
N GLU A 199 -22.03 -2.29 -4.72
CA GLU A 199 -22.15 -0.84 -4.84
C GLU A 199 -21.03 -0.23 -5.70
N ARG A 200 -19.79 -0.72 -5.54
CA ARG A 200 -18.63 -0.29 -6.34
C ARG A 200 -18.83 -0.64 -7.82
N VAL A 201 -19.26 -1.86 -8.12
CA VAL A 201 -19.50 -2.33 -9.49
C VAL A 201 -20.62 -1.53 -10.14
N ASP A 202 -21.73 -1.30 -9.44
CA ASP A 202 -22.84 -0.48 -9.96
C ASP A 202 -22.38 0.96 -10.26
N LEU A 203 -21.66 1.59 -9.33
CA LEU A 203 -21.16 2.96 -9.55
C LEU A 203 -20.19 3.05 -10.73
N ALA A 204 -19.30 2.06 -10.89
CA ALA A 204 -18.39 1.98 -12.02
C ALA A 204 -19.15 1.83 -13.35
N LEU A 205 -20.13 0.92 -13.41
CA LEU A 205 -20.97 0.73 -14.59
C LEU A 205 -21.76 2.00 -14.95
N ARG A 206 -22.33 2.69 -13.95
CA ARG A 206 -23.05 3.96 -14.18
C ARG A 206 -22.11 5.06 -14.67
N SER A 207 -20.90 5.13 -14.13
CA SER A 207 -19.90 6.13 -14.57
C SER A 207 -19.46 5.94 -16.03
N GLU A 208 -19.44 4.70 -16.52
CA GLU A 208 -19.14 4.43 -17.95
C GLU A 208 -20.31 4.78 -18.89
N GLN A 209 -21.54 4.77 -18.38
CA GLN A 209 -22.77 4.93 -19.17
C GLN A 209 -23.34 6.35 -19.12
N ASP A 210 -23.14 7.04 -18.02
CA ASP A 210 -23.76 8.34 -17.71
C ASP A 210 -22.66 9.41 -17.50
N PRO A 211 -22.51 10.36 -18.43
CA PRO A 211 -21.54 11.45 -18.33
C PRO A 211 -21.71 12.33 -17.09
N ASP A 212 -22.93 12.50 -16.57
CA ASP A 212 -23.17 13.28 -15.37
C ASP A 212 -22.66 12.54 -14.12
N VAL A 213 -22.88 11.22 -14.07
CA VAL A 213 -22.29 10.38 -13.02
C VAL A 213 -20.77 10.42 -13.06
N ALA A 214 -20.18 10.32 -14.25
CA ALA A 214 -18.73 10.41 -14.43
C ALA A 214 -18.18 11.76 -13.93
N ARG A 215 -18.88 12.86 -14.22
CA ARG A 215 -18.50 14.21 -13.80
C ARG A 215 -18.55 14.38 -12.28
N VAL A 216 -19.63 13.96 -11.63
CA VAL A 216 -19.77 14.03 -10.16
C VAL A 216 -18.69 13.20 -9.48
N ARG A 217 -18.45 11.98 -9.98
CA ARG A 217 -17.40 11.10 -9.46
C ARG A 217 -16.02 11.72 -9.58
N SER A 218 -15.69 12.26 -10.76
CA SER A 218 -14.41 12.92 -10.99
C SER A 218 -14.22 14.11 -10.03
N ALA A 219 -15.24 14.94 -9.85
CA ALA A 219 -15.18 16.07 -8.92
C ALA A 219 -14.95 15.61 -7.46
N VAL A 220 -15.60 14.54 -7.02
CA VAL A 220 -15.42 13.96 -5.68
C VAL A 220 -14.01 13.39 -5.50
N ASP A 221 -13.51 12.64 -6.49
CA ASP A 221 -12.16 12.06 -6.46
C ASP A 221 -11.09 13.15 -6.38
N VAL A 222 -11.20 14.20 -7.20
CA VAL A 222 -10.24 15.31 -7.22
C VAL A 222 -10.33 16.10 -5.90
N THR A 223 -11.53 16.37 -5.40
CA THR A 223 -11.72 17.04 -4.10
C THR A 223 -11.07 16.25 -2.96
N TRP A 224 -11.26 14.93 -2.93
CA TRP A 224 -10.68 14.06 -1.92
C TRP A 224 -9.15 14.01 -1.99
N ARG A 225 -8.57 13.96 -3.20
CA ARG A 225 -7.11 14.08 -3.39
C ARG A 225 -6.60 15.41 -2.86
N ALA A 226 -7.26 16.52 -3.21
CA ALA A 226 -6.87 17.86 -2.75
C ALA A 226 -6.95 17.99 -1.21
N VAL A 227 -7.97 17.42 -0.56
CA VAL A 227 -8.05 17.32 0.92
C VAL A 227 -6.87 16.55 1.47
N GLY A 228 -6.54 15.42 0.85
CA GLY A 228 -5.40 14.58 1.22
C GLY A 228 -4.07 15.31 1.10
N GLU A 229 -3.89 16.18 0.10
CA GLU A 229 -2.66 16.93 -0.13
C GLU A 229 -2.57 18.20 0.75
N ARG A 230 -3.65 18.98 0.85
CA ARG A 230 -3.65 20.32 1.48
C ARG A 230 -4.01 20.28 2.96
N ALA A 231 -5.08 19.60 3.34
CA ALA A 231 -5.61 19.64 4.70
C ALA A 231 -5.01 18.58 5.62
N LEU A 232 -4.77 17.37 5.09
CA LEU A 232 -4.36 16.20 5.87
C LEU A 232 -3.00 15.61 5.45
N GLY A 233 -2.36 16.19 4.42
CA GLY A 233 -1.12 15.65 3.85
C GLY A 233 0.09 15.82 4.76
N ARG A 234 0.18 16.98 5.42
CA ARG A 234 1.21 17.24 6.42
C ARG A 234 0.86 16.54 7.73
N SER A 235 1.83 15.81 8.29
CA SER A 235 1.67 15.26 9.63
C SER A 235 1.44 16.41 10.62
N ALA A 236 0.50 16.25 11.53
CA ALA A 236 0.32 17.22 12.61
C ALA A 236 1.63 17.36 13.42
N PRO A 237 1.94 18.54 13.99
CA PRO A 237 3.15 18.73 14.79
C PRO A 237 3.11 17.88 16.07
N ARG A 238 4.30 17.51 16.58
CA ARG A 238 4.42 16.82 17.87
C ARG A 238 4.17 17.83 19.00
N GLY A 239 3.26 17.51 19.92
CA GLY A 239 3.03 18.27 21.15
C GLY A 239 3.33 17.42 22.39
N ASP A 240 3.41 18.07 23.55
CA ASP A 240 3.86 17.47 24.82
C ASP A 240 2.99 16.30 25.31
N GLY A 241 1.72 16.25 24.89
CA GLY A 241 0.81 15.14 25.22
C GLY A 241 0.89 13.93 24.31
N CYS A 242 1.75 13.93 23.27
CA CYS A 242 1.86 12.81 22.33
C CYS A 242 2.45 11.56 23.00
N LEU A 243 2.11 10.37 22.49
CA LEU A 243 2.75 9.14 22.91
C LEU A 243 4.26 9.20 22.64
N GLU A 244 5.03 8.64 23.56
CA GLU A 244 6.44 8.34 23.34
C GLU A 244 6.60 7.25 22.29
N ASP A 245 7.77 7.22 21.64
CA ASP A 245 7.99 6.36 20.47
C ASP A 245 7.91 4.87 20.85
N HIS A 246 8.37 4.49 22.05
CA HIS A 246 8.25 3.11 22.55
C HIS A 246 6.78 2.71 22.76
N ALA A 247 5.95 3.61 23.29
CA ALA A 247 4.54 3.38 23.51
C ALA A 247 3.75 3.34 22.18
N MET A 248 4.12 4.17 21.21
CA MET A 248 3.58 4.13 19.86
C MET A 248 3.95 2.83 19.14
N ALA A 249 5.21 2.41 19.19
CA ALA A 249 5.68 1.15 18.62
C ALA A 249 4.92 -0.04 19.22
N GLY A 250 4.87 -0.10 20.56
CA GLY A 250 4.20 -1.19 21.26
C GLY A 250 2.67 -1.20 21.06
N PHE A 251 2.08 -0.03 20.87
CA PHE A 251 0.68 0.10 20.47
C PHE A 251 0.47 -0.55 19.09
N VAL A 252 1.21 -0.13 18.06
CA VAL A 252 0.96 -0.58 16.68
C VAL A 252 1.27 -2.07 16.49
N ASP A 253 2.33 -2.59 17.09
CA ASP A 253 2.71 -4.00 16.94
C ASP A 253 1.97 -4.97 17.88
N GLY A 254 1.11 -4.43 18.75
CA GLY A 254 0.26 -5.20 19.65
C GLY A 254 0.98 -5.79 20.87
N THR A 255 2.22 -5.41 21.14
CA THR A 255 2.93 -5.81 22.37
C THR A 255 2.38 -5.12 23.61
N LEU A 256 1.88 -3.89 23.47
CA LEU A 256 1.25 -3.15 24.57
C LEU A 256 -0.08 -3.81 24.96
N ARG A 257 -0.27 -4.08 26.26
CA ARG A 257 -1.47 -4.76 26.81
C ARG A 257 -2.13 -3.97 27.94
N GLY A 258 -3.34 -4.40 28.32
CA GLY A 258 -4.07 -3.90 29.49
C GLY A 258 -4.31 -2.38 29.47
N ALA A 259 -4.12 -1.74 30.62
CA ALA A 259 -4.38 -0.31 30.78
C ALA A 259 -3.51 0.58 29.88
N GLY A 260 -2.25 0.19 29.62
CA GLY A 260 -1.36 0.93 28.71
C GLY A 260 -1.93 0.96 27.29
N ARG A 261 -2.42 -0.18 26.79
CA ARG A 261 -3.06 -0.28 25.47
C ARG A 261 -4.33 0.55 25.40
N ALA A 262 -5.21 0.46 26.39
CA ALA A 262 -6.46 1.23 26.41
C ALA A 262 -6.21 2.75 26.41
N ARG A 263 -5.20 3.24 27.16
CA ARG A 263 -4.81 4.66 27.13
C ARG A 263 -4.25 5.07 25.77
N ALA A 264 -3.39 4.25 25.18
CA ALA A 264 -2.84 4.49 23.86
C ALA A 264 -3.93 4.49 22.78
N GLU A 265 -4.91 3.58 22.84
CA GLU A 265 -6.10 3.56 21.97
C GLU A 265 -6.93 4.84 22.10
N GLY A 266 -7.22 5.28 23.32
CA GLY A 266 -7.94 6.54 23.56
C GLY A 266 -7.19 7.75 23.01
N HIS A 267 -5.86 7.79 23.19
CA HIS A 267 -5.02 8.88 22.70
C HIS A 267 -4.87 8.86 21.17
N VAL A 268 -4.51 7.72 20.57
CA VAL A 268 -4.45 7.56 19.11
C VAL A 268 -5.83 7.79 18.49
N GLY A 269 -6.94 7.50 19.17
CA GLY A 269 -8.27 7.83 18.66
C GLY A 269 -8.54 9.34 18.49
N THR A 270 -7.74 10.22 19.12
CA THR A 270 -8.06 11.65 19.25
C THR A 270 -6.91 12.60 18.88
N CYS A 271 -5.65 12.16 18.96
CA CYS A 271 -4.48 12.98 18.65
C CYS A 271 -4.05 12.81 17.20
N ALA A 272 -4.21 13.88 16.41
CA ALA A 272 -3.85 13.95 15.00
C ALA A 272 -2.43 13.43 14.68
N ARG A 273 -1.43 13.84 15.47
CA ARG A 273 -0.03 13.43 15.30
C ARG A 273 0.13 11.92 15.48
N CYS A 274 -0.43 11.39 16.57
CA CYS A 274 -0.33 9.98 16.91
C CYS A 274 -1.08 9.09 15.91
N ILE A 275 -2.16 9.59 15.32
CA ILE A 275 -2.86 8.90 14.21
C ILE A 275 -1.98 8.82 12.98
N ASP A 276 -1.37 9.94 12.59
CA ASP A 276 -0.48 9.98 11.43
C ASP A 276 0.71 9.02 11.61
N GLU A 277 1.30 8.96 12.81
CA GLU A 277 2.37 8.00 13.12
C GLU A 277 1.90 6.54 13.13
N ALA A 278 0.77 6.26 13.78
CA ALA A 278 0.24 4.90 13.84
C ALA A 278 -0.08 4.38 12.44
N ALA A 279 -0.77 5.19 11.62
CA ALA A 279 -1.09 4.87 10.24
C ALA A 279 0.18 4.59 9.42
N ALA A 280 1.18 5.46 9.54
CA ALA A 280 2.44 5.31 8.84
C ALA A 280 3.17 4.02 9.22
N LEU A 281 3.28 3.74 10.52
CA LEU A 281 3.95 2.53 11.02
C LEU A 281 3.19 1.24 10.64
N VAL A 282 1.85 1.24 10.70
CA VAL A 282 1.03 0.11 10.20
C VAL A 282 1.38 -0.21 8.75
N LEU A 283 1.48 0.82 7.90
CA LEU A 283 1.80 0.65 6.49
C LEU A 283 3.24 0.19 6.24
N ASP A 284 4.19 0.61 7.07
CA ASP A 284 5.58 0.16 6.97
C ASP A 284 5.71 -1.31 7.41
N LEU A 285 5.01 -1.72 8.47
CA LEU A 285 5.00 -3.12 8.93
C LEU A 285 4.40 -4.10 7.90
N ARG A 286 3.54 -3.64 6.98
CA ARG A 286 3.02 -4.48 5.87
C ARG A 286 4.11 -4.97 4.92
N VAL A 287 5.18 -4.20 4.78
CA VAL A 287 6.32 -4.53 3.93
C VAL A 287 7.01 -5.81 4.44
N GLN A 288 6.88 -6.12 5.73
CA GLN A 288 7.61 -7.21 6.39
C GLN A 288 7.35 -8.59 5.78
N SER A 289 6.13 -8.91 5.36
CA SER A 289 5.87 -10.20 4.72
C SER A 289 6.62 -10.31 3.40
N CYS A 290 6.66 -9.23 2.62
CA CYS A 290 7.38 -9.20 1.34
C CYS A 290 8.89 -9.30 1.54
N LEU A 291 9.44 -8.59 2.55
CA LEU A 291 10.87 -8.69 2.88
C LEU A 291 11.26 -10.08 3.35
N ARG A 292 10.38 -10.76 4.09
CA ARG A 292 10.60 -12.16 4.51
C ARG A 292 10.62 -13.11 3.31
N ASP A 293 9.68 -12.95 2.39
CA ASP A 293 9.63 -13.75 1.16
C ASP A 293 10.91 -13.54 0.31
N ALA A 294 11.42 -12.30 0.31
CA ALA A 294 12.64 -11.86 -0.37
C ALA A 294 13.95 -12.06 0.43
N ALA A 295 13.91 -12.76 1.57
CA ALA A 295 15.10 -12.96 2.40
C ALA A 295 16.20 -13.72 1.62
N GLY A 296 17.42 -13.19 1.68
CA GLY A 296 18.59 -13.72 0.97
C GLY A 296 18.86 -13.07 -0.39
N LEU A 297 17.99 -12.19 -0.87
CA LEU A 297 18.26 -11.34 -2.03
C LEU A 297 19.11 -10.13 -1.65
N ASP A 298 19.68 -9.45 -2.66
CA ASP A 298 20.24 -8.10 -2.47
C ASP A 298 19.19 -7.17 -1.83
N ASP A 299 19.65 -6.36 -0.87
CA ASP A 299 18.80 -5.49 -0.06
C ASP A 299 17.94 -4.54 -0.92
N ARG A 300 18.49 -4.00 -2.01
CA ARG A 300 17.75 -3.08 -2.90
C ARG A 300 16.72 -3.82 -3.73
N VAL A 301 17.01 -5.05 -4.15
CA VAL A 301 16.07 -5.91 -4.87
C VAL A 301 14.92 -6.33 -3.95
N ALA A 302 15.21 -6.72 -2.71
CA ALA A 302 14.19 -7.07 -1.71
C ALA A 302 13.27 -5.89 -1.39
N VAL A 303 13.84 -4.69 -1.18
CA VAL A 303 13.06 -3.47 -0.95
C VAL A 303 12.28 -3.05 -2.20
N ALA A 304 12.84 -3.19 -3.40
CA ALA A 304 12.12 -2.92 -4.65
C ALA A 304 10.90 -3.84 -4.80
N ALA A 305 11.06 -5.15 -4.56
CA ALA A 305 9.95 -6.10 -4.57
C ALA A 305 8.85 -5.69 -3.59
N ALA A 306 9.22 -5.31 -2.37
CA ALA A 306 8.26 -4.85 -1.38
C ALA A 306 7.60 -3.51 -1.74
N CYS A 307 8.31 -2.61 -2.43
CA CYS A 307 7.74 -1.37 -2.97
C CYS A 307 6.71 -1.67 -4.06
N VAL A 308 6.98 -2.58 -5.01
CA VAL A 308 5.99 -3.02 -6.01
C VAL A 308 4.75 -3.61 -5.34
N ALA A 309 4.93 -4.52 -4.38
CA ALA A 309 3.84 -5.17 -3.67
C ALA A 309 2.99 -4.17 -2.84
N THR A 310 3.56 -3.03 -2.47
CA THR A 310 2.86 -2.00 -1.67
C THR A 310 2.54 -0.74 -2.47
N LEU A 311 2.48 -0.86 -3.80
CA LEU A 311 2.03 0.17 -4.75
C LEU A 311 2.94 1.42 -4.80
N ARG A 312 4.23 1.26 -4.52
CA ARG A 312 5.26 2.31 -4.55
C ARG A 312 6.15 2.17 -5.78
N PHE A 313 5.53 2.28 -6.96
CA PHE A 313 6.18 1.88 -8.21
C PHE A 313 7.32 2.82 -8.65
N GLY A 314 7.22 4.13 -8.35
CA GLY A 314 8.31 5.08 -8.61
C GLY A 314 9.55 4.75 -7.80
N ALA A 315 9.40 4.55 -6.49
CA ALA A 315 10.47 4.07 -5.62
C ALA A 315 11.05 2.73 -6.06
N ALA A 316 10.21 1.77 -6.45
CA ALA A 316 10.66 0.46 -6.95
C ALA A 316 11.54 0.61 -8.19
N ALA A 317 11.11 1.40 -9.19
CA ALA A 317 11.87 1.61 -10.42
C ALA A 317 13.25 2.22 -10.16
N ARG A 318 13.34 3.21 -9.27
CA ARG A 318 14.63 3.81 -8.88
C ARG A 318 15.56 2.81 -8.20
N LEU A 319 15.02 1.97 -7.31
CA LEU A 319 15.82 0.93 -6.63
C LEU A 319 16.31 -0.14 -7.60
N ILE A 320 15.48 -0.56 -8.55
CA ILE A 320 15.83 -1.52 -9.60
C ILE A 320 16.96 -0.98 -10.47
N GLU A 321 16.85 0.26 -10.93
CA GLU A 321 17.88 0.91 -11.75
C GLU A 321 19.21 0.99 -11.00
N ARG A 322 19.20 1.37 -9.72
CA ARG A 322 20.40 1.40 -8.88
C ARG A 322 20.97 0.01 -8.60
N ALA A 323 20.14 -1.02 -8.49
CA ALA A 323 20.60 -2.40 -8.35
C ALA A 323 21.36 -2.85 -9.61
N ARG A 324 20.84 -2.53 -10.80
CA ARG A 324 21.52 -2.79 -12.08
C ARG A 324 22.87 -2.12 -12.20
N GLN A 325 22.94 -0.84 -11.85
CA GLN A 325 24.20 -0.07 -11.89
C GLN A 325 25.29 -0.68 -11.00
N ARG A 326 24.90 -1.46 -9.98
CA ARG A 326 25.79 -2.19 -9.08
C ARG A 326 25.99 -3.67 -9.47
N GLY A 327 25.55 -4.06 -10.66
CA GLY A 327 25.75 -5.40 -11.22
C GLY A 327 24.67 -6.43 -10.85
N ALA A 328 23.57 -6.04 -10.20
CA ALA A 328 22.42 -6.92 -10.04
C ALA A 328 21.64 -6.96 -11.36
N ASP A 329 21.94 -7.97 -12.18
CA ASP A 329 21.22 -8.26 -13.42
C ASP A 329 20.68 -9.69 -13.41
N GLY A 330 19.54 -9.91 -14.06
CA GLY A 330 18.90 -11.23 -14.13
C GLY A 330 17.38 -11.19 -14.23
N ALA A 331 16.80 -12.39 -14.37
CA ALA A 331 15.37 -12.58 -14.62
C ALA A 331 14.46 -11.96 -13.55
N LEU A 332 14.87 -12.02 -12.27
CA LEU A 332 14.12 -11.41 -11.16
C LEU A 332 14.04 -9.89 -11.29
N VAL A 333 15.17 -9.23 -11.55
CA VAL A 333 15.25 -7.77 -11.68
C VAL A 333 14.41 -7.31 -12.87
N ALA A 334 14.50 -8.01 -14.00
CA ALA A 334 13.67 -7.76 -15.17
C ALA A 334 12.17 -7.96 -14.89
N ALA A 335 11.79 -9.01 -14.17
CA ALA A 335 10.40 -9.26 -13.82
C ALA A 335 9.83 -8.23 -12.85
N LEU A 336 10.62 -7.79 -11.85
CA LEU A 336 10.22 -6.71 -10.94
C LEU A 336 10.07 -5.37 -11.67
N GLU A 337 10.94 -5.08 -12.64
CA GLU A 337 10.84 -3.88 -13.47
C GLU A 337 9.54 -3.89 -14.28
N ARG A 338 9.24 -5.03 -14.92
CA ARG A 338 8.01 -5.22 -15.68
C ARG A 338 6.76 -5.04 -14.81
N LEU A 339 6.76 -5.59 -13.59
CA LEU A 339 5.68 -5.38 -12.62
C LEU A 339 5.58 -3.92 -12.17
N ALA A 340 6.70 -3.23 -11.94
CA ALA A 340 6.71 -1.82 -11.58
C ALA A 340 6.14 -0.95 -12.71
N GLN A 341 6.52 -1.21 -13.96
CA GLN A 341 5.98 -0.52 -15.14
C GLN A 341 4.48 -0.79 -15.33
N ALA A 342 4.04 -2.04 -15.19
CA ALA A 342 2.62 -2.40 -15.24
C ALA A 342 1.83 -1.71 -14.10
N GLY A 343 2.41 -1.64 -12.90
CA GLY A 343 1.86 -0.91 -11.77
C GLY A 343 1.72 0.59 -12.03
N GLN A 344 2.72 1.25 -12.63
CA GLN A 344 2.63 2.67 -13.02
C GLN A 344 1.50 2.92 -14.03
N LEU A 345 1.28 2.00 -14.98
CA LEU A 345 0.15 2.09 -15.92
C LEU A 345 -1.21 1.93 -15.21
N LEU A 346 -1.29 1.13 -14.15
CA LEU A 346 -2.48 1.00 -13.31
C LEU A 346 -2.74 2.26 -12.47
N ASP A 347 -1.71 2.99 -12.07
CA ASP A 347 -1.82 4.17 -11.21
C ASP A 347 -2.08 5.46 -12.00
N GLY A 348 -1.43 5.62 -13.17
CA GLY A 348 -1.56 6.81 -14.02
C GLY A 348 -2.87 6.90 -14.83
N GLY A 349 -3.75 5.91 -14.75
CA GLY A 349 -5.08 5.90 -15.42
C GLY A 349 -5.06 5.87 -16.97
N HIS A 350 -3.89 6.06 -17.60
CA HIS A 350 -3.72 6.11 -19.04
C HIS A 350 -2.99 4.86 -19.51
N ALA A 351 -3.74 3.90 -20.07
CA ALA A 351 -3.09 2.91 -20.94
C ALA A 351 -2.58 3.67 -22.16
N THR A 352 -1.27 3.63 -22.42
CA THR A 352 -0.71 3.99 -23.71
C THR A 352 -1.35 3.08 -24.76
N ARG A 353 -2.39 3.57 -25.44
CA ARG A 353 -2.85 2.98 -26.70
C ARG A 353 -1.67 3.02 -27.66
N GLY A 354 -1.07 1.86 -27.97
CA GLY A 354 -0.08 1.77 -29.04
C GLY A 354 1.11 0.83 -28.84
N ARG A 355 1.36 0.27 -27.65
CA ARG A 355 2.27 -0.89 -27.54
C ARG A 355 1.44 -2.15 -27.39
N GLY A 356 1.45 -2.98 -28.44
CA GLY A 356 0.85 -4.31 -28.38
C GLY A 356 1.37 -5.07 -27.16
N SER A 357 0.49 -5.81 -26.51
CA SER A 357 0.87 -6.84 -25.54
C SER A 357 1.98 -7.70 -26.17
N GLN A 358 3.02 -8.07 -25.41
CA GLN A 358 4.05 -9.01 -25.91
C GLN A 358 3.45 -10.39 -26.28
N VAL A 359 2.17 -10.62 -25.99
CA VAL A 359 1.40 -11.77 -26.49
C VAL A 359 1.10 -11.68 -28.00
N VAL A 360 1.27 -10.51 -28.64
CA VAL A 360 1.02 -10.31 -30.07
C VAL A 360 2.31 -10.43 -30.88
N ALA A 361 2.96 -11.60 -30.79
CA ALA A 361 3.81 -12.22 -31.82
C ALA A 361 4.34 -13.57 -31.31
N THR A 362 3.68 -14.67 -31.68
CA THR A 362 4.27 -16.02 -31.82
C THR A 362 4.91 -16.77 -30.64
N ARG A 363 4.85 -16.33 -29.37
CA ARG A 363 5.35 -17.16 -28.23
C ARG A 363 4.31 -17.39 -27.13
N VAL A 364 4.01 -18.66 -26.85
CA VAL A 364 3.40 -19.09 -25.59
C VAL A 364 4.44 -18.86 -24.48
N PRO A 365 4.13 -18.11 -23.41
CA PRO A 365 5.07 -17.86 -22.34
C PRO A 365 5.41 -19.15 -21.60
N SER A 366 6.59 -19.21 -20.97
CA SER A 366 6.90 -20.31 -20.06
C SER A 366 5.94 -20.30 -18.86
N HIS A 367 5.80 -21.42 -18.15
CA HIS A 367 5.01 -21.47 -16.90
C HIS A 367 5.50 -20.45 -15.84
N GLU A 368 6.76 -20.03 -15.92
CA GLU A 368 7.36 -19.05 -15.02
C GLU A 368 7.04 -17.60 -15.41
N GLU A 369 6.81 -17.34 -16.70
CA GLU A 369 6.48 -16.01 -17.21
C GLU A 369 4.98 -15.79 -17.39
N ALA A 370 4.20 -16.86 -17.50
CA ALA A 370 2.77 -16.84 -17.81
C ALA A 370 1.95 -15.87 -16.91
N PRO A 371 2.08 -15.87 -15.57
CA PRO A 371 1.33 -14.94 -14.72
C PRO A 371 1.73 -13.48 -14.92
N LEU A 372 3.01 -13.22 -15.13
CA LEU A 372 3.51 -11.87 -15.38
C LEU A 372 2.98 -11.34 -16.72
N VAL A 373 3.04 -12.15 -17.76
CA VAL A 373 2.52 -11.83 -19.09
C VAL A 373 1.00 -11.61 -19.05
N ALA A 374 0.26 -12.44 -18.32
CA ALA A 374 -1.19 -12.29 -18.16
C ALA A 374 -1.55 -11.00 -17.40
N PHE A 375 -0.85 -10.70 -16.30
CA PHE A 375 -1.04 -9.46 -15.54
C PHE A 375 -0.82 -8.24 -16.45
N GLU A 376 0.30 -8.21 -17.16
CA GLU A 376 0.64 -7.17 -18.11
C GLU A 376 -0.37 -6.99 -19.24
N ALA A 377 -0.87 -8.09 -19.80
CA ALA A 377 -1.87 -8.07 -20.84
C ALA A 377 -3.18 -7.45 -20.32
N LEU A 378 -3.62 -7.80 -19.10
CA LEU A 378 -4.80 -7.19 -18.48
C LEU A 378 -4.62 -5.69 -18.23
N VAL A 379 -3.47 -5.26 -17.73
CA VAL A 379 -3.15 -3.83 -17.54
C VAL A 379 -3.23 -3.06 -18.87
N ARG A 380 -2.81 -3.68 -19.97
CA ARG A 380 -2.83 -3.08 -21.31
C ARG A 380 -4.18 -3.22 -22.03
N GLY A 381 -5.17 -3.85 -21.40
CA GLY A 381 -6.50 -4.06 -21.99
C GLY A 381 -6.55 -5.16 -23.05
N ASP A 382 -5.68 -6.17 -22.95
CA ASP A 382 -5.67 -7.37 -23.80
C ASP A 382 -6.08 -8.63 -23.01
N PRO A 383 -7.38 -8.80 -22.71
CA PRO A 383 -7.85 -9.92 -21.91
C PRO A 383 -7.74 -11.26 -22.65
N ARG A 384 -7.84 -11.26 -23.98
CA ARG A 384 -7.64 -12.48 -24.78
C ARG A 384 -6.19 -12.95 -24.72
N GLY A 385 -5.24 -12.02 -24.75
CA GLY A 385 -3.83 -12.34 -24.51
C GLY A 385 -3.58 -12.89 -23.12
N ALA A 386 -4.24 -12.33 -22.09
CA ALA A 386 -4.14 -12.83 -20.73
C ALA A 386 -4.71 -14.24 -20.55
N VAL A 387 -5.88 -14.52 -21.14
CA VAL A 387 -6.49 -15.86 -21.22
C VAL A 387 -5.51 -16.85 -21.85
N ARG A 388 -4.91 -16.50 -23.00
CA ARG A 388 -3.96 -17.39 -23.71
C ARG A 388 -2.64 -17.61 -22.97
N ALA A 389 -2.22 -16.64 -22.16
CA ALA A 389 -0.99 -16.75 -21.39
C ALA A 389 -1.09 -17.76 -20.23
N ILE A 390 -2.29 -17.96 -19.66
CA ILE A 390 -2.53 -18.90 -18.57
C ILE A 390 -3.09 -20.22 -19.13
N ASP A 391 -2.30 -21.30 -19.05
CA ASP A 391 -2.77 -22.64 -19.38
C ASP A 391 -3.74 -23.22 -18.32
N ASP A 392 -4.43 -24.31 -18.68
CA ASP A 392 -5.46 -24.93 -17.84
C ASP A 392 -4.92 -25.43 -16.50
N ARG A 393 -3.65 -25.87 -16.43
CA ARG A 393 -3.05 -26.34 -15.18
C ARG A 393 -2.80 -25.18 -14.23
N MET A 394 -2.31 -24.05 -14.75
CA MET A 394 -2.09 -22.82 -13.99
C MET A 394 -3.41 -22.13 -13.59
N ALA A 395 -4.47 -22.31 -14.38
CA ALA A 395 -5.79 -21.77 -14.10
C ALA A 395 -6.46 -22.39 -12.84
N LEU A 396 -5.95 -23.52 -12.35
CA LEU A 396 -6.55 -24.21 -11.19
C LEU A 396 -6.09 -23.65 -9.83
N GLN A 397 -4.94 -22.97 -9.75
CA GLN A 397 -4.31 -22.64 -8.46
C GLN A 397 -3.67 -21.25 -8.38
N GLY A 398 -3.64 -20.70 -7.15
CA GLY A 398 -3.05 -19.41 -6.78
C GLY A 398 -3.39 -18.26 -7.73
N LEU A 399 -2.33 -17.54 -8.11
CA LEU A 399 -2.29 -16.36 -8.97
C LEU A 399 -2.87 -16.59 -10.37
N GLY A 400 -2.56 -17.73 -10.99
CA GLY A 400 -3.00 -18.05 -12.35
C GLY A 400 -4.53 -18.11 -12.44
N ALA A 401 -5.17 -18.73 -11.44
CA ALA A 401 -6.63 -18.80 -11.35
C ALA A 401 -7.28 -17.40 -11.24
N ARG A 402 -6.72 -16.51 -10.42
CA ARG A 402 -7.22 -15.13 -10.24
C ARG A 402 -7.11 -14.33 -11.53
N LEU A 403 -5.95 -14.35 -12.17
CA LEU A 403 -5.73 -13.67 -13.46
C LEU A 403 -6.64 -14.23 -14.55
N ARG A 404 -6.86 -15.55 -14.57
CA ARG A 404 -7.78 -16.20 -15.50
C ARG A 404 -9.22 -15.74 -15.31
N LEU A 405 -9.71 -15.68 -14.07
CA LEU A 405 -11.05 -15.17 -13.77
C LEU A 405 -11.21 -13.72 -14.24
N LEU A 406 -10.26 -12.85 -13.90
CA LEU A 406 -10.31 -11.42 -14.29
C LEU A 406 -10.25 -11.24 -15.82
N ALA A 407 -9.48 -12.08 -16.51
CA ALA A 407 -9.43 -12.08 -17.97
C ALA A 407 -10.74 -12.59 -18.59
N ALA A 408 -11.30 -13.69 -18.08
CA ALA A 408 -12.60 -14.18 -18.51
C ALA A 408 -13.70 -13.13 -18.26
N ALA A 409 -13.70 -12.45 -17.12
CA ALA A 409 -14.67 -11.41 -16.77
C ALA A 409 -14.69 -10.20 -17.73
N THR A 410 -13.73 -10.11 -18.64
CA THR A 410 -13.65 -9.07 -19.67
C THR A 410 -13.76 -9.60 -21.10
N SER A 411 -13.60 -10.91 -21.35
CA SER A 411 -13.65 -11.49 -22.71
C SER A 411 -14.57 -12.70 -22.90
N ASP A 412 -14.88 -13.44 -21.84
CA ASP A 412 -15.70 -14.66 -21.83
C ASP A 412 -16.56 -14.69 -20.56
N LEU A 413 -17.70 -14.00 -20.64
CA LEU A 413 -18.52 -13.64 -19.48
C LEU A 413 -19.26 -14.83 -18.87
N GLU A 414 -19.60 -15.83 -19.69
CA GLU A 414 -20.25 -17.04 -19.24
C GLU A 414 -19.28 -17.90 -18.43
N GLN A 415 -18.07 -18.15 -18.97
CA GLN A 415 -17.00 -18.84 -18.24
C GLN A 415 -16.65 -18.11 -16.94
N ALA A 416 -16.56 -16.77 -16.96
CA ALA A 416 -16.25 -16.00 -15.77
C ALA A 416 -17.29 -16.18 -14.67
N ARG A 417 -18.58 -16.20 -15.04
CA ARG A 417 -19.68 -16.37 -14.09
C ARG A 417 -19.68 -17.78 -13.49
N GLU A 418 -19.53 -18.81 -14.32
CA GLU A 418 -19.42 -20.20 -13.89
C GLU A 418 -18.24 -20.41 -12.92
N MET A 419 -17.06 -19.85 -13.25
CA MET A 419 -15.90 -19.88 -12.37
C MET A 419 -16.18 -19.20 -11.03
N ALA A 420 -16.82 -18.03 -11.04
CA ALA A 420 -17.13 -17.28 -9.83
C ALA A 420 -18.14 -17.98 -8.92
N GLU A 421 -19.18 -18.60 -9.49
CA GLU A 421 -20.16 -19.42 -8.75
C GLU A 421 -19.47 -20.63 -8.12
N THR A 422 -18.70 -21.38 -8.92
CA THR A 422 -17.92 -22.55 -8.47
C THR A 422 -16.98 -22.20 -7.31
N TRP A 423 -16.35 -21.03 -7.37
CA TRP A 423 -15.46 -20.53 -6.34
C TRP A 423 -16.21 -20.26 -5.04
N LEU A 424 -17.34 -19.55 -5.08
CA LEU A 424 -18.11 -19.22 -3.87
C LEU A 424 -18.78 -20.44 -3.23
N ASP A 425 -19.08 -21.47 -4.00
CA ASP A 425 -19.58 -22.76 -3.50
C ASP A 425 -18.48 -23.58 -2.78
N SER A 426 -17.22 -23.19 -2.93
CA SER A 426 -16.10 -23.88 -2.28
C SER A 426 -16.01 -23.55 -0.78
N PRO A 427 -16.06 -24.54 0.12
CA PRO A 427 -16.03 -24.30 1.56
C PRO A 427 -14.67 -23.81 2.08
N ARG A 428 -13.62 -23.81 1.26
CA ARG A 428 -12.25 -23.39 1.61
C ARG A 428 -11.72 -22.31 0.67
N ILE A 429 -12.59 -21.48 0.12
CA ILE A 429 -12.18 -20.40 -0.76
C ILE A 429 -11.25 -19.40 -0.05
N ASP A 430 -10.18 -19.01 -0.76
CA ASP A 430 -9.28 -17.95 -0.32
C ASP A 430 -10.02 -16.59 -0.27
N PRO A 431 -9.83 -15.74 0.77
CA PRO A 431 -10.46 -14.43 0.84
C PRO A 431 -10.27 -13.56 -0.41
N SER A 432 -9.09 -13.60 -1.04
CA SER A 432 -8.79 -12.82 -2.25
C SER A 432 -9.63 -13.25 -3.45
N ARG A 433 -9.82 -14.57 -3.62
CA ARG A 433 -10.69 -15.16 -4.64
C ARG A 433 -12.16 -14.83 -4.40
N THR A 434 -12.57 -14.75 -3.14
CA THR A 434 -13.94 -14.36 -2.77
C THR A 434 -14.27 -12.95 -3.27
N LEU A 435 -13.33 -12.01 -3.16
CA LEU A 435 -13.52 -10.64 -3.63
C LEU A 435 -13.65 -10.58 -5.17
N ASP A 436 -12.77 -11.30 -5.88
CA ASP A 436 -12.80 -11.36 -7.34
C ASP A 436 -14.11 -11.98 -7.85
N ALA A 437 -14.54 -13.11 -7.27
CA ALA A 437 -15.79 -13.78 -7.61
C ALA A 437 -17.01 -12.89 -7.36
N ARG A 438 -17.07 -12.22 -6.20
CA ARG A 438 -18.17 -11.28 -5.89
C ARG A 438 -18.24 -10.11 -6.87
N ALA A 439 -17.10 -9.61 -7.35
CA ALA A 439 -17.07 -8.54 -8.34
C ALA A 439 -17.65 -9.00 -9.68
N VAL A 440 -17.37 -10.24 -10.09
CA VAL A 440 -17.95 -10.84 -11.30
C VAL A 440 -19.45 -11.08 -11.15
N LEU A 441 -19.91 -11.63 -10.02
CA LEU A 441 -21.33 -11.93 -9.82
C LEU A 441 -22.21 -10.69 -9.62
N ALA A 442 -21.62 -9.57 -9.21
CA ALA A 442 -22.31 -8.28 -9.15
C ALA A 442 -22.62 -7.70 -10.54
N LEU A 443 -22.02 -8.22 -11.62
CA LEU A 443 -22.27 -7.74 -12.98
C LEU A 443 -23.65 -8.20 -13.48
N PRO A 444 -24.39 -7.31 -14.18
CA PRO A 444 -25.54 -7.72 -14.96
C PRO A 444 -25.14 -8.75 -16.04
N PRO A 445 -26.07 -9.64 -16.45
CA PRO A 445 -25.80 -10.58 -17.53
C PRO A 445 -25.27 -9.90 -18.80
N GLY A 446 -24.22 -10.45 -19.39
CA GLY A 446 -23.62 -9.93 -20.62
C GLY A 446 -22.81 -8.63 -20.46
N ARG A 447 -22.57 -8.14 -19.24
CA ARG A 447 -21.68 -7.00 -19.01
C ARG A 447 -20.28 -7.45 -18.60
N ALA A 448 -19.28 -6.84 -19.25
CA ALA A 448 -17.87 -7.02 -18.89
C ALA A 448 -17.53 -6.24 -17.62
N LEU A 449 -16.49 -6.68 -16.91
CA LEU A 449 -15.98 -6.01 -15.73
C LEU A 449 -15.51 -4.58 -16.10
N PRO A 450 -16.03 -3.53 -15.43
CA PRO A 450 -15.59 -2.16 -15.65
C PRO A 450 -14.08 -2.03 -15.43
N ARG A 451 -13.43 -1.17 -16.23
CA ARG A 451 -11.97 -1.02 -16.19
C ARG A 451 -11.46 -0.66 -14.80
N GLU A 452 -12.20 0.18 -14.10
CA GLU A 452 -11.87 0.61 -12.75
C GLU A 452 -11.86 -0.57 -11.76
N ILE A 453 -12.89 -1.43 -11.82
CA ILE A 453 -12.98 -2.60 -10.96
C ILE A 453 -11.86 -3.58 -11.30
N LEU A 454 -11.58 -3.80 -12.59
CA LEU A 454 -10.43 -4.59 -13.01
C LEU A 454 -9.12 -4.04 -12.44
N ALA A 455 -8.88 -2.73 -12.51
CA ALA A 455 -7.69 -2.10 -11.96
C ALA A 455 -7.59 -2.26 -10.44
N GLU A 456 -8.70 -2.12 -9.72
CA GLU A 456 -8.77 -2.37 -8.27
C GLU A 456 -8.38 -3.82 -7.94
N ARG A 457 -8.97 -4.80 -8.64
CA ARG A 457 -8.67 -6.22 -8.43
C ARG A 457 -7.22 -6.56 -8.81
N LEU A 458 -6.67 -5.97 -9.87
CA LEU A 458 -5.26 -6.15 -10.24
C LEU A 458 -4.30 -5.58 -9.20
N ARG A 459 -4.63 -4.45 -8.54
CA ARG A 459 -3.83 -3.95 -7.40
C ARG A 459 -3.80 -4.95 -6.25
N ASP A 460 -4.91 -5.66 -5.99
CA ASP A 460 -4.97 -6.73 -4.98
C ASP A 460 -4.22 -8.01 -5.39
N VAL A 461 -3.92 -8.18 -6.67
CA VAL A 461 -3.14 -9.31 -7.21
C VAL A 461 -1.62 -9.05 -7.12
N LEU A 462 -1.18 -7.79 -7.13
CA LEU A 462 0.25 -7.42 -7.17
C LEU A 462 1.11 -8.07 -6.07
N PRO A 463 0.72 -8.10 -4.78
CA PRO A 463 1.53 -8.76 -3.75
C PRO A 463 1.76 -10.25 -4.04
N GLU A 464 0.77 -10.93 -4.60
CA GLU A 464 0.85 -12.33 -4.98
C GLU A 464 1.73 -12.53 -6.22
N ALA A 465 1.65 -11.62 -7.20
CA ALA A 465 2.54 -11.60 -8.37
C ALA A 465 4.01 -11.39 -7.97
N VAL A 466 4.28 -10.46 -7.05
CA VAL A 466 5.64 -10.26 -6.51
C VAL A 466 6.14 -11.52 -5.80
N ARG A 467 5.34 -12.11 -4.90
CA ARG A 467 5.71 -13.35 -4.21
C ARG A 467 6.02 -14.48 -5.19
N PHE A 468 5.20 -14.62 -6.23
CA PHE A 468 5.40 -15.61 -7.27
C PHE A 468 6.76 -15.44 -7.95
N VAL A 469 7.09 -14.24 -8.43
CA VAL A 469 8.38 -13.97 -9.10
C VAL A 469 9.57 -14.17 -8.14
N VAL A 470 9.47 -13.69 -6.90
CA VAL A 470 10.52 -13.85 -5.88
C VAL A 470 10.77 -15.32 -5.55
N SER A 471 9.72 -16.14 -5.44
CA SER A 471 9.84 -17.58 -5.14
C SER A 471 10.57 -18.35 -6.26
N ARG A 472 10.40 -17.92 -7.52
CA ARG A 472 11.03 -18.55 -8.68
C ARG A 472 12.52 -18.24 -8.80
N ALA A 473 12.93 -17.05 -8.38
CA ALA A 473 14.35 -16.69 -8.35
C ALA A 473 15.16 -17.51 -7.31
N ARG A 474 14.48 -18.20 -6.39
CA ARG A 474 15.10 -19.05 -5.35
C ARG A 474 15.08 -20.54 -5.70
N SER A 475 14.35 -20.92 -6.75
CA SER A 475 14.27 -22.30 -7.26
C SER A 475 15.34 -22.51 -8.31
#